data_AF-A0A0J7K3V5-F1
#
_entry.id   AF-A0A0J7K3V5-F1
#
_cell.length_a   1.000
_cell.length_b   1.000
_cell.length_c   1.000
_cell.angle_alpha   90.00
_cell.angle_beta   90.00
_cell.angle_gamma   90.00
#
_symmetry.space_group_name_H-M   'P 1'
#
loop_
_entity.id
_entity.type
_entity.pdbx_description
1 polymer ?
#
loop_
_entity_poly.entity_id
_entity_poly.type
_entity_poly.pdbx_seq_one_letter_code
_entity_poly.pdbx_strand_id
1 'polypeptide(L)'
;MMVALRNVPHEKKTVVDKDTIFLCEGKVLPALKRSNEWTYLEVPFTPEGKCKIDATERIRDAIQKLARAPFKPQQCLFALRTMVIPGLYHKLELGNTTLGMLRKCDRLLCCPASAAIFESMGQAIRRRRPTDDQRASAEAAGAESLRDARI
;
A
#
# COMPACT_ATOMS: atom_id res chain seq x y z
N MET A 1 -3.88 -25.15 -24.16
CA MET A 1 -4.68 -26.27 -24.70
C MET A 1 -5.66 -26.62 -23.59
N MET A 2 -6.97 -26.57 -23.85
CA MET A 2 -7.99 -26.95 -22.86
C MET A 2 -8.02 -28.46 -22.81
N VAL A 3 -7.93 -29.05 -21.63
CA VAL A 3 -7.79 -30.49 -21.45
C VAL A 3 -8.96 -30.93 -20.60
N ALA A 4 -9.94 -31.61 -21.20
CA ALA A 4 -10.94 -32.34 -20.44
C ALA A 4 -10.36 -33.70 -20.07
N LEU A 5 -10.60 -34.16 -18.86
CA LEU A 5 -10.19 -35.50 -18.43
C LEU A 5 -11.41 -36.38 -18.36
N ARG A 6 -11.38 -37.49 -19.10
CA ARG A 6 -12.40 -38.53 -19.04
C ARG A 6 -11.80 -39.76 -18.38
N ASN A 7 -12.44 -40.25 -17.33
CA ASN A 7 -12.10 -41.55 -16.79
C ASN A 7 -12.67 -42.63 -17.72
N VAL A 8 -11.85 -43.60 -18.09
CA VAL A 8 -12.26 -44.80 -18.82
C VAL A 8 -12.14 -45.97 -17.83
N PRO A 9 -13.21 -46.29 -17.07
CA PRO A 9 -13.14 -47.21 -15.94
C PRO A 9 -12.72 -48.62 -16.35
N HIS A 10 -13.16 -49.05 -17.53
CA HIS A 10 -12.87 -50.38 -18.08
C HIS A 10 -11.37 -50.61 -18.30
N GLU A 11 -10.64 -49.57 -18.71
CA GLU A 11 -9.18 -49.63 -18.90
C GLU A 11 -8.39 -49.18 -17.68
N LYS A 12 -9.08 -48.70 -16.62
CA LYS A 12 -8.48 -48.06 -15.44
C LYS A 12 -7.50 -46.92 -15.83
N LYS A 13 -7.81 -46.18 -16.90
CA LYS A 13 -6.99 -45.08 -17.41
C LYS A 13 -7.77 -43.77 -17.38
N THR A 14 -7.05 -42.69 -17.13
CA THR A 14 -7.55 -41.32 -17.33
C THR A 14 -7.05 -40.83 -18.67
N VAL A 15 -7.96 -40.46 -19.56
CA VAL A 15 -7.65 -40.03 -20.93
C VAL A 15 -7.96 -38.54 -21.06
N VAL A 16 -7.14 -37.83 -21.82
CA VAL A 16 -7.44 -36.46 -22.24
C VAL A 16 -8.48 -36.50 -23.35
N ASP A 17 -9.68 -36.01 -23.06
CA ASP A 17 -10.74 -35.78 -24.03
C ASP A 17 -10.48 -34.45 -24.75
N LYS A 18 -10.33 -34.52 -26.07
CA LYS A 18 -10.04 -33.36 -26.93
C LYS A 18 -11.32 -32.74 -27.52
N ASP A 19 -12.43 -33.47 -27.45
CA ASP A 19 -13.67 -33.13 -28.16
C ASP A 19 -14.67 -32.40 -27.25
N THR A 20 -14.40 -32.34 -25.94
CA THR A 20 -15.27 -31.65 -24.99
C THR A 20 -15.12 -30.13 -25.13
N ILE A 21 -16.21 -29.48 -25.55
CA ILE A 21 -16.31 -28.02 -25.63
C ILE A 21 -17.09 -27.52 -24.41
N PHE A 22 -16.50 -26.64 -23.62
CA PHE A 22 -17.19 -25.99 -22.53
C PHE A 22 -17.87 -24.70 -23.02
N LEU A 23 -19.15 -24.56 -22.71
CA LEU A 23 -19.98 -23.41 -23.07
C LEU A 23 -20.37 -22.66 -21.79
N CYS A 24 -20.23 -21.34 -21.80
CA CYS A 24 -20.74 -20.46 -20.76
C CYS A 24 -21.64 -19.41 -21.42
N GLU A 25 -22.92 -19.36 -21.03
CA GLU A 25 -23.95 -18.51 -21.68
C GLU A 25 -23.96 -18.64 -23.22
N GLY A 26 -23.77 -19.85 -23.75
CA GLY A 26 -23.73 -20.13 -25.18
C GLY A 26 -22.44 -19.71 -25.91
N LYS A 27 -21.45 -19.15 -25.20
CA LYS A 27 -20.12 -18.84 -25.75
C LYS A 27 -19.12 -19.94 -25.40
N VAL A 28 -18.29 -20.31 -26.37
CA VAL A 28 -17.21 -21.28 -26.15
C VAL A 28 -16.16 -20.67 -25.22
N LEU A 29 -15.87 -21.35 -24.12
CA LEU A 29 -14.85 -20.93 -23.17
C LEU A 29 -13.45 -21.16 -23.77
N PRO A 30 -12.62 -20.11 -23.88
CA PRO A 30 -11.28 -20.26 -24.43
C PRO A 30 -10.37 -21.03 -23.46
N ALA A 31 -9.50 -21.85 -24.02
CA ALA A 31 -8.46 -22.54 -23.29
C ALA A 31 -7.51 -21.54 -22.60
N LEU A 32 -7.50 -21.51 -21.27
CA LEU A 32 -6.52 -20.72 -20.53
C LEU A 32 -5.11 -21.35 -20.69
N LYS A 33 -4.14 -20.55 -21.15
CA LYS A 33 -2.72 -20.90 -21.13
C LYS A 33 -2.14 -20.56 -19.77
N ARG A 34 -1.10 -21.26 -19.31
CA ARG A 34 -0.39 -20.94 -18.05
C ARG A 34 0.06 -19.48 -17.95
N SER A 35 0.39 -18.86 -19.08
CA SER A 35 0.80 -17.45 -19.17
C SER A 35 -0.35 -16.45 -19.13
N ASN A 36 -1.60 -16.90 -19.15
CA ASN A 36 -2.74 -16.00 -19.14
C ASN A 36 -2.98 -15.52 -17.72
N GLU A 37 -2.91 -14.21 -17.54
CA GLU A 37 -3.26 -13.54 -16.30
C GLU A 37 -4.49 -12.68 -16.56
N TRP A 38 -5.46 -12.71 -15.65
CA TRP A 38 -6.62 -11.82 -15.71
C TRP A 38 -6.89 -11.23 -14.34
N THR A 39 -7.54 -10.08 -14.31
CA THR A 39 -7.86 -9.40 -13.05
C THR A 39 -9.36 -9.52 -12.78
N TYR A 40 -9.71 -9.96 -11.58
CA TYR A 40 -11.09 -9.99 -11.10
C TYR A 40 -11.16 -9.29 -9.75
N LEU A 41 -12.03 -8.29 -9.60
CA LEU A 41 -12.15 -7.45 -8.40
C LEU A 41 -10.80 -6.88 -7.91
N GLU A 42 -9.95 -6.47 -8.86
CA GLU A 42 -8.57 -6.00 -8.65
C GLU A 42 -7.58 -7.02 -8.06
N VAL A 43 -7.92 -8.31 -8.10
CA VAL A 43 -7.03 -9.40 -7.74
C VAL A 43 -6.59 -10.12 -9.01
N PRO A 44 -5.27 -10.30 -9.23
CA PRO A 44 -4.76 -11.05 -10.36
C PRO A 44 -4.96 -12.55 -10.14
N PHE A 45 -5.48 -13.21 -11.16
CA PHE A 45 -5.69 -14.64 -11.23
C PHE A 45 -4.89 -15.24 -12.38
N THR A 46 -4.43 -16.45 -12.13
CA THR A 46 -3.75 -17.35 -13.06
C THR A 46 -4.57 -18.64 -13.19
N PRO A 47 -4.34 -19.46 -14.22
CA PRO A 47 -5.09 -20.71 -14.40
C PRO A 47 -4.85 -21.71 -13.28
N GLU A 48 -3.72 -21.58 -12.57
CA GLU A 48 -3.36 -22.39 -11.41
C GLU A 48 -3.99 -21.84 -10.10
N GLY A 49 -4.67 -20.70 -10.16
CA GLY A 49 -5.39 -20.09 -9.05
C GLY A 49 -5.00 -18.64 -8.78
N LYS A 50 -5.08 -18.26 -7.51
CA LYS A 50 -4.81 -16.90 -7.04
C LYS A 50 -3.33 -16.55 -7.20
N CYS A 51 -3.03 -15.48 -7.94
CA CYS A 51 -1.66 -14.98 -8.06
C CYS A 51 -1.23 -14.25 -6.77
N LYS A 52 0.09 -14.13 -6.57
CA LYS A 52 0.63 -13.35 -5.45
C LYS A 52 0.30 -11.88 -5.68
N ILE A 53 -0.16 -11.21 -4.63
CA ILE A 53 -0.51 -9.79 -4.68
C ILE A 53 0.69 -8.96 -4.23
N ASP A 54 1.04 -7.94 -5.02
CA ASP A 54 2.07 -6.95 -4.67
C ASP A 54 1.56 -5.91 -3.65
N ALA A 55 1.05 -6.38 -2.51
CA ALA A 55 0.56 -5.52 -1.43
C ALA A 55 1.67 -4.63 -0.86
N THR A 56 2.92 -5.09 -0.94
CA THR A 56 4.12 -4.40 -0.44
C THR A 56 4.38 -3.10 -1.19
N GLU A 57 4.28 -3.10 -2.52
CA GLU A 57 4.53 -1.90 -3.34
C GLU A 57 3.43 -0.85 -3.12
N ARG A 58 2.16 -1.27 -3.02
CA ARG A 58 1.07 -0.33 -2.74
C ARG A 58 1.20 0.35 -1.38
N ILE A 59 1.63 -0.38 -0.34
CA ILE A 59 1.91 0.19 0.97
C ILE A 59 3.05 1.20 0.88
N ARG A 60 4.13 0.86 0.18
CA ARG A 60 5.27 1.76 -0.03
C ARG A 60 4.82 3.06 -0.72
N ASP A 61 4.04 2.97 -1.78
CA ASP A 61 3.53 4.13 -2.51
C ASP A 61 2.62 5.00 -1.64
N ALA A 62 1.72 4.38 -0.86
CA ALA A 62 0.82 5.10 0.03
C ALA A 62 1.59 5.84 1.13
N ILE A 63 2.59 5.19 1.72
CA ILE A 63 3.46 5.80 2.74
C ILE A 63 4.29 6.93 2.12
N GLN A 64 4.83 6.75 0.92
CA GLN A 64 5.62 7.79 0.25
C GLN A 64 4.77 9.03 -0.06
N LYS A 65 3.51 8.84 -0.48
CA LYS A 65 2.55 9.94 -0.69
C LYS A 65 2.23 10.65 0.63
N LEU A 66 1.99 9.90 1.71
CA LEU A 66 1.72 10.45 3.03
C LEU A 66 2.93 11.21 3.61
N ALA A 67 4.14 10.69 3.40
CA ALA A 67 5.38 11.32 3.86
C ALA A 67 5.72 12.62 3.13
N ARG A 68 5.35 12.72 1.85
CA ARG A 68 5.54 13.96 1.06
C ARG A 68 4.54 15.05 1.42
N ALA A 69 3.38 14.68 1.94
CA ALA A 69 2.35 15.64 2.29
C ALA A 69 2.70 16.36 3.61
N PRO A 70 2.40 17.67 3.74
CA PRO A 70 2.69 18.45 4.94
C PRO A 70 1.66 18.16 6.05
N PHE A 71 1.62 16.92 6.54
CA PHE A 71 0.73 16.51 7.63
C PHE A 71 1.43 16.52 8.98
N LYS A 72 0.64 16.74 10.04
CA LYS A 72 1.11 16.43 11.38
C LYS A 72 1.27 14.91 11.52
N PRO A 73 2.26 14.44 12.30
CA PRO A 73 2.46 13.03 12.66
C PRO A 73 1.20 12.27 13.02
N GLN A 74 0.38 12.88 13.88
CA GLN A 74 -0.87 12.32 14.38
C GLN A 74 -1.90 12.14 13.25
N GLN A 75 -1.95 13.08 12.31
CA GLN A 75 -2.83 13.00 11.14
C GLN A 75 -2.34 11.94 10.16
N CYS A 76 -1.02 11.77 10.01
CA CYS A 76 -0.45 10.71 9.18
C CYS A 76 -0.80 9.32 9.74
N LEU A 77 -0.66 9.11 11.05
CA LEU A 77 -1.06 7.86 11.71
C LEU A 77 -2.57 7.61 11.59
N PHE A 78 -3.37 8.67 11.73
CA PHE A 78 -4.83 8.57 11.55
C PHE A 78 -5.21 8.18 10.12
N ALA A 79 -4.60 8.78 9.10
CA ALA A 79 -4.84 8.45 7.70
C ALA A 79 -4.39 7.02 7.36
N LEU A 80 -3.27 6.57 7.91
CA LEU A 80 -2.78 5.21 7.74
C LEU A 80 -3.77 4.19 8.30
N ARG A 81 -4.31 4.45 9.50
CA ARG A 81 -5.30 3.59 10.16
C ARG A 81 -6.65 3.57 9.43
N THR A 82 -7.11 4.70 8.91
CA THR A 82 -8.47 4.84 8.36
C THR A 82 -8.58 4.55 6.87
N MET A 83 -7.51 4.79 6.09
CA MET A 83 -7.56 4.65 4.63
C MET A 83 -6.65 3.54 4.13
N VAL A 84 -5.38 3.53 4.56
CA VAL A 84 -4.38 2.61 4.00
C VAL A 84 -4.63 1.17 4.44
N ILE A 85 -4.84 0.93 5.74
CA ILE A 85 -5.08 -0.43 6.25
C ILE A 85 -6.40 -1.01 5.70
N PRO A 86 -7.54 -0.30 5.75
CA PRO A 86 -8.79 -0.85 5.24
C PRO A 86 -8.78 -1.12 3.73
N GLY A 87 -8.11 -0.28 2.94
CA GLY A 87 -7.95 -0.49 1.49
C GLY A 87 -7.16 -1.75 1.13
N LEU A 88 -6.42 -2.33 2.08
CA LEU A 88 -5.67 -3.56 1.87
C LEU A 88 -6.47 -4.82 2.22
N TYR A 89 -7.52 -4.74 3.05
CA TYR A 89 -8.25 -5.92 3.51
C TYR A 89 -8.84 -6.73 2.37
N HIS A 90 -9.52 -6.07 1.43
CA HIS A 90 -10.12 -6.74 0.27
C HIS A 90 -9.09 -7.56 -0.53
N LYS A 91 -7.90 -7.00 -0.73
CA LYS A 91 -6.82 -7.68 -1.45
C LYS A 91 -6.21 -8.79 -0.62
N LEU A 92 -6.00 -8.57 0.66
CA LEU A 92 -5.42 -9.59 1.54
C LEU A 92 -6.36 -10.77 1.76
N GLU A 93 -7.67 -10.55 1.81
CA GLU A 93 -8.68 -11.60 2.01
C GLU A 93 -8.89 -12.43 0.73
N LEU A 94 -9.00 -11.77 -0.42
CA LEU A 94 -9.23 -12.45 -1.69
C LEU A 94 -7.94 -13.01 -2.32
N GLY A 95 -6.79 -12.44 -1.98
CA GLY A 95 -5.48 -12.83 -2.49
C GLY A 95 -4.91 -14.12 -1.95
N ASN A 96 -3.82 -14.58 -2.58
CA ASN A 96 -2.97 -15.61 -2.00
C ASN A 96 -1.92 -14.95 -1.08
N THR A 97 -2.29 -14.74 0.18
CA THR A 97 -1.39 -14.10 1.16
C THR A 97 -0.65 -15.11 2.01
N THR A 98 0.68 -15.03 2.01
CA THR A 98 1.52 -15.79 2.94
C THR A 98 1.79 -14.97 4.22
N LEU A 99 1.87 -15.63 5.37
CA LEU A 99 2.19 -14.99 6.66
C LEU A 99 3.48 -14.14 6.61
N GLY A 100 4.49 -14.60 5.88
CA GLY A 100 5.74 -13.86 5.69
C GLY A 100 5.56 -12.53 4.95
N MET A 101 4.62 -12.44 4.01
CA MET A 101 4.30 -11.20 3.31
C MET A 101 3.58 -10.22 4.23
N LEU A 102 2.67 -10.70 5.08
CA LEU A 102 1.97 -9.87 6.05
C LEU A 102 2.97 -9.26 7.06
N ARG A 103 3.93 -10.06 7.56
CA ARG A 103 5.02 -9.55 8.42
C ARG A 103 5.93 -8.53 7.73
N LYS A 104 6.12 -8.62 6.41
CA LYS A 104 6.86 -7.59 5.65
C LYS A 104 6.04 -6.31 5.56
N CYS A 105 4.74 -6.42 5.29
CA CYS A 105 3.83 -5.28 5.25
C CYS A 105 3.77 -4.55 6.59
N ASP A 106 3.69 -5.29 7.71
CA ASP A 106 3.65 -4.72 9.05
C ASP A 106 4.94 -3.94 9.41
N ARG A 107 6.10 -4.51 9.09
CA ARG A 107 7.39 -3.81 9.23
C ARG A 107 7.46 -2.55 8.38
N LEU A 108 6.92 -2.58 7.16
CA LEU A 108 6.85 -1.41 6.29
C LEU A 108 5.86 -0.36 6.75
N LEU A 109 4.80 -0.71 7.47
CA LEU A 109 3.91 0.28 8.07
C LEU A 109 4.57 0.94 9.29
N CYS A 110 5.34 0.18 10.06
CA CYS A 110 5.94 0.64 11.31
C CYS A 110 7.24 1.48 11.11
N CYS A 111 8.20 0.99 10.30
CA CYS A 111 9.53 1.61 10.20
C CYS A 111 9.58 2.99 9.50
N PRO A 112 9.00 3.18 8.30
CA PRO A 112 9.11 4.45 7.57
C PRO A 112 8.19 5.52 8.12
N ALA A 113 7.03 5.13 8.67
CA ALA A 113 6.15 6.06 9.37
C ALA A 113 6.91 6.71 10.53
N SER A 114 7.61 5.93 11.36
CA SER A 114 8.38 6.47 12.49
C SER A 114 9.46 7.48 12.07
N ALA A 115 10.30 7.13 11.08
CA ALA A 115 11.42 7.98 10.66
C ALA A 115 10.99 9.28 9.96
N ALA A 116 10.09 9.20 8.98
CA ALA A 116 9.63 10.38 8.23
C ALA A 116 8.81 11.33 9.12
N ILE A 117 8.04 10.78 10.06
CA ILE A 117 7.32 11.55 11.08
C ILE A 117 8.29 12.31 11.99
N PHE A 118 9.36 11.67 12.46
CA PHE A 118 10.34 12.29 13.34
C PHE A 118 11.12 13.41 12.63
N GLU A 119 11.51 13.21 11.38
CA GLU A 119 12.17 14.25 10.57
C GLU A 119 11.25 15.45 10.30
N SER A 120 9.98 15.21 9.96
CA SER A 120 8.99 16.28 9.76
C SER A 120 8.74 17.08 11.04
N MET A 121 8.68 16.42 12.21
CA MET A 121 8.65 17.11 13.51
C MET A 121 9.91 17.91 13.79
N GLY A 122 11.10 17.34 13.53
CA GLY A 122 12.37 18.00 13.75
C GLY A 122 12.53 19.27 12.92
N GLN A 123 12.07 19.25 11.67
CA GLN A 123 12.07 20.43 10.79
C GLN A 123 11.03 21.49 11.22
N ALA A 124 9.83 21.07 11.65
CA ALA A 124 8.80 21.97 12.13
C ALA A 124 9.16 22.66 13.46
N ILE A 125 9.84 21.94 14.37
CA ILE A 125 10.36 22.50 15.64
C ILE A 125 11.50 23.48 15.35
N ARG A 126 12.41 23.17 14.41
CA ARG A 126 13.48 24.11 13.99
C ARG A 126 12.94 25.41 13.39
N ARG A 127 11.80 25.39 12.69
CA ARG A 127 11.19 26.60 12.10
C ARG A 127 10.36 27.45 13.09
N ARG A 128 9.96 26.89 14.25
CA ARG A 128 9.22 27.62 15.29
C ARG A 128 10.11 28.26 16.36
N ARG A 129 11.41 27.98 16.37
CA ARG A 129 12.34 28.69 17.24
C ARG A 129 12.67 30.01 16.54
N PRO A 130 12.31 31.18 17.09
CA PRO A 130 12.83 32.44 16.56
C PRO A 130 14.35 32.32 16.55
N THR A 131 14.98 32.61 15.41
CA THR A 131 16.44 32.71 15.32
C THR A 131 16.91 33.69 16.38
N ASP A 132 18.00 33.38 17.08
CA ASP A 132 18.49 34.20 18.21
C ASP A 132 18.71 35.66 17.78
N ASP A 133 18.97 35.91 16.49
CA ASP A 133 19.04 37.25 15.87
C ASP A 133 17.72 38.06 15.96
N GLN A 134 16.55 37.41 15.85
CA GLN A 134 15.25 38.06 15.98
C GLN A 134 14.86 38.33 17.44
N ARG A 135 15.38 37.53 18.38
CA ARG A 135 15.25 37.80 19.82
C ARG A 135 16.11 38.98 20.25
N ALA A 136 17.36 39.05 19.78
CA ALA A 136 18.25 40.17 20.04
C ALA A 136 17.71 41.49 19.46
N SER A 137 17.11 41.45 18.26
CA SER A 137 16.50 42.63 17.63
C SER A 137 15.23 43.11 18.34
N ALA A 138 14.42 42.20 18.89
CA ALA A 138 13.23 42.55 19.66
C ALA A 138 13.57 43.11 21.06
N GLU A 139 14.64 42.62 21.70
CA GLU A 139 15.14 43.19 22.96
C GLU A 139 15.78 44.57 22.76
N ALA A 140 16.49 44.79 21.65
CA ALA A 140 17.03 46.11 21.29
C ALA A 140 15.93 47.15 21.04
N ALA A 141 14.88 46.78 20.31
CA ALA A 141 13.73 47.66 20.05
C ALA A 141 12.93 47.97 21.33
N GLY A 142 12.81 47.01 22.26
CA GLY A 142 12.20 47.24 23.57
C GLY A 142 13.02 48.18 24.46
N ALA A 143 14.35 48.13 24.36
CA ALA A 143 15.26 49.00 25.11
C ALA A 143 15.29 50.45 24.57
N GLU A 144 15.09 50.66 23.26
CA GLU A 144 14.97 52.01 22.67
C GLU A 144 13.64 52.67 23.05
N SER A 145 12.52 51.92 23.04
CA SER A 145 11.22 52.46 23.44
C SER A 145 11.17 52.94 24.90
N LEU A 146 11.99 52.36 25.79
CA LEU A 146 12.10 52.78 27.20
C LEU A 146 13.02 53.99 27.39
N ARG A 147 13.89 54.31 26.41
CA ARG A 147 14.74 55.50 26.43
C ARG A 147 13.99 56.74 25.94
N ASP A 148 13.12 56.59 24.94
CA ASP A 148 12.30 57.69 24.42
C ASP A 148 11.15 58.11 25.36
N ALA A 149 10.75 57.25 26.31
CA ALA A 149 9.76 57.60 27.34
C ALA A 149 10.37 58.33 28.56
N ARG A 150 11.67 58.65 28.54
CA ARG A 150 12.40 59.26 29.68
C ARG A 150 12.94 60.67 29.38
N ILE A 151 12.41 61.36 28.37
CA ILE A 151 12.66 62.78 28.09
C ILE A 151 11.38 63.57 28.32
#